data_AF-N9RBZ7-F1
#
_entry.id   AF-N9RBZ7-F1
#
_cell.length_a   1.000
_cell.length_b   1.000
_cell.length_c   1.000
_cell.angle_alpha   90.00
_cell.angle_beta   90.00
_cell.angle_gamma   90.00
#
_symmetry.space_group_name_H-M   'P 1'
#
loop_
_entity.id
_entity.type
_entity.pdbx_description
1 polymer ?
#
loop_
_entity_poly.entity_id
_entity_poly.type
_entity_poly.pdbx_seq_one_letter_code
_entity_poly.pdbx_strand_id
1 'polypeptide(L)'
;MNKIFTVCCFIALSSSAFAQDIKGISFSYQDWEIYCSNTGTCRAAGYQNEAERNEPASLLLTRQAGPRQAVQVEFALARYEEESFPAAKLKNIHFYINGKDLGAIAFEGTEFPLMGKLSANQVNALLQQSRQQTEIVFKNAQLQWNISDAGMTAVLLKMDDFQKRIGTVGALIKKGQADESKVLAAQPRFTVKQIKTSSKPYLTLQPNNKRYAALYRNLMAAQPMPKQEGFCEGMYEDGETKPQMIELYKLTNKKVLAMSLCWRGAYNEGYGAWVLDDSLANKANFVTEQASEFYNGILSSSQKGRSIGDCWASDEWVWDGQKFVHTQDRWTGMCKGLAAGGVWDLDQIEAIVK
;
A
#
# COMPACT_ATOMS: atom_id res chain seq x y z
N MET A 1 44.79 1.86 -60.66
CA MET A 1 44.09 0.67 -60.10
C MET A 1 44.81 0.33 -58.80
N ASN A 2 44.29 0.40 -57.57
CA ASN A 2 42.95 0.56 -57.01
C ASN A 2 43.06 1.41 -55.74
N LYS A 3 42.14 2.35 -55.50
CA LYS A 3 41.98 3.02 -54.20
C LYS A 3 41.02 2.17 -53.36
N ILE A 4 41.52 1.56 -52.29
CA ILE A 4 40.70 0.83 -51.31
C ILE A 4 40.21 1.84 -50.28
N PHE A 5 38.91 2.14 -50.31
CA PHE A 5 38.23 2.87 -49.24
C PHE A 5 37.87 1.88 -48.14
N THR A 6 38.53 1.97 -46.99
CA THR A 6 38.14 1.24 -45.78
C THR A 6 36.97 1.96 -45.13
N VAL A 7 35.76 1.44 -45.33
CA VAL A 7 34.55 1.89 -44.63
C VAL A 7 34.54 1.26 -43.24
N CYS A 8 34.78 2.06 -42.21
CA CYS A 8 34.68 1.64 -40.82
C CYS A 8 33.20 1.71 -40.40
N CYS A 9 32.51 0.58 -40.42
CA CYS A 9 31.11 0.49 -40.00
C CYS A 9 31.06 0.47 -38.46
N PHE A 10 30.75 1.59 -37.83
CA PHE A 10 30.44 1.65 -36.40
C PHE A 10 29.09 0.98 -36.16
N ILE A 11 29.11 -0.29 -35.72
CA ILE A 11 27.92 -0.95 -35.18
C ILE A 11 27.71 -0.40 -33.77
N ALA A 12 26.76 0.54 -33.63
CA ALA A 12 26.26 0.95 -32.33
C ALA A 12 25.52 -0.24 -31.71
N LEU A 13 26.19 -0.96 -30.80
CA LEU A 13 25.54 -1.91 -29.91
C LEU A 13 24.66 -1.11 -28.95
N SER A 14 23.39 -0.96 -29.30
CA SER A 14 22.35 -0.46 -28.42
C SER A 14 22.22 -1.44 -27.26
N SER A 15 22.86 -1.15 -26.14
CA SER A 15 22.60 -1.84 -24.88
C SER A 15 21.15 -1.56 -24.51
N SER A 16 20.24 -2.49 -24.83
CA SER A 16 18.91 -2.51 -24.25
C SER A 16 19.08 -2.75 -22.74
N ALA A 17 19.32 -1.68 -21.99
CA ALA A 17 19.24 -1.71 -20.55
C ALA A 17 17.78 -2.03 -20.22
N PHE A 18 17.49 -3.30 -19.91
CA PHE A 18 16.23 -3.68 -19.31
C PHE A 18 16.10 -2.86 -18.03
N ALA A 19 15.14 -1.93 -18.01
CA ALA A 19 14.84 -1.19 -16.80
C ALA A 19 14.45 -2.21 -15.73
N GLN A 20 15.17 -2.21 -14.61
CA GLN A 20 14.84 -3.07 -13.49
C GLN A 20 13.42 -2.74 -12.99
N ASP A 21 12.62 -3.77 -12.71
CA ASP A 21 11.27 -3.59 -12.18
C ASP A 21 11.31 -2.74 -10.89
N ILE A 22 10.42 -1.76 -10.81
CA ILE A 22 10.28 -0.93 -9.62
C ILE A 22 9.67 -1.79 -8.52
N LYS A 23 10.40 -1.92 -7.42
CA LYS A 23 9.84 -2.48 -6.18
C LYS A 23 9.17 -1.36 -5.41
N GLY A 24 7.89 -1.55 -5.07
CA GLY A 24 7.20 -0.63 -4.19
C GLY A 24 7.88 -0.54 -2.82
N ILE A 25 7.72 0.60 -2.15
CA ILE A 25 8.28 0.84 -0.82
C ILE A 25 7.24 1.49 0.08
N SER A 26 7.44 1.35 1.38
CA SER A 26 6.78 2.13 2.41
C SER A 26 7.83 2.74 3.36
N PHE A 27 7.48 3.88 3.96
CA PHE A 27 8.27 4.54 4.98
C PHE A 27 7.35 5.42 5.83
N SER A 28 7.50 5.37 7.15
CA SER A 28 6.79 6.23 8.08
C SER A 28 7.76 6.90 9.05
N TYR A 29 7.41 8.11 9.45
CA TYR A 29 8.15 8.84 10.47
C TYR A 29 7.22 9.86 11.13
N GLN A 30 7.03 9.72 12.45
CA GLN A 30 6.12 10.56 13.23
C GLN A 30 4.69 10.53 12.66
N ASP A 31 4.08 11.69 12.36
CA ASP A 31 2.69 11.79 11.91
C ASP A 31 2.55 11.72 10.37
N TRP A 32 3.58 11.24 9.67
CA TRP A 32 3.60 11.14 8.22
C TRP A 32 4.06 9.76 7.75
N GLU A 33 3.54 9.33 6.60
CA GLU A 33 3.95 8.12 5.89
C GLU A 33 3.95 8.30 4.39
N ILE A 34 4.64 7.41 3.68
CA ILE A 34 4.68 7.35 2.22
C ILE A 34 4.69 5.92 1.74
N TYR A 35 3.91 5.68 0.69
CA TYR A 35 3.87 4.45 -0.07
C TYR A 35 4.12 4.79 -1.53
N CYS A 36 5.07 4.11 -2.14
CA CYS A 36 5.33 4.23 -3.57
C CYS A 36 5.11 2.88 -4.24
N SER A 37 4.37 2.87 -5.35
CA SER A 37 4.01 1.63 -6.03
C SER A 37 5.07 1.16 -7.03
N ASN A 38 4.91 -0.07 -7.50
CA ASN A 38 5.62 -0.66 -8.63
C ASN A 38 5.47 0.10 -9.96
N THR A 39 4.64 1.15 -10.03
CA THR A 39 4.58 2.06 -11.20
C THR A 39 5.51 3.27 -11.06
N GLY A 40 6.07 3.48 -9.87
CA GLY A 40 6.89 4.63 -9.51
C GLY A 40 6.10 5.79 -8.87
N THR A 41 4.77 5.69 -8.82
CA THR A 41 3.89 6.70 -8.21
C THR A 41 3.97 6.64 -6.69
N CYS A 42 4.13 7.80 -6.06
CA CYS A 42 4.21 7.93 -4.61
C CYS A 42 3.01 8.68 -4.05
N ARG A 43 2.54 8.22 -2.89
CA ARG A 43 1.45 8.77 -2.10
C ARG A 43 1.96 8.99 -0.68
N ALA A 44 2.08 10.23 -0.25
CA ALA A 44 2.51 10.60 1.10
C ALA A 44 1.35 11.20 1.87
N ALA A 45 1.04 10.62 3.03
CA ALA A 45 -0.05 11.08 3.88
C ALA A 45 0.51 11.73 5.16
N GLY A 46 -0.09 12.86 5.56
CA GLY A 46 0.18 13.54 6.82
C GLY A 46 -1.08 13.63 7.65
N TYR A 47 -0.98 13.53 8.97
CA TYR A 47 -2.12 13.40 9.87
C TYR A 47 -2.10 14.44 10.99
N GLN A 48 -3.21 14.54 11.73
CA GLN A 48 -3.25 15.29 12.98
C GLN A 48 -2.37 14.63 14.06
N ASN A 49 -1.85 15.47 14.97
CA ASN A 49 -1.26 14.99 16.21
C ASN A 49 -2.37 14.58 17.19
N GLU A 50 -2.50 13.27 17.47
CA GLU A 50 -3.52 12.74 18.39
C GLU A 50 -3.29 13.17 19.85
N ALA A 51 -2.04 13.43 20.26
CA ALA A 51 -1.73 13.81 21.64
C ALA A 51 -2.28 15.20 22.02
N GLU A 52 -2.53 16.05 21.02
CA GLU A 52 -3.04 17.41 21.20
C GLU A 52 -4.58 17.49 21.21
N ARG A 53 -5.29 16.35 21.15
CA ARG A 53 -6.76 16.26 21.02
C ARG A 53 -7.32 17.04 19.82
N ASN A 54 -6.52 17.13 18.75
CA ASN A 54 -6.96 17.72 17.49
C ASN A 54 -8.01 16.83 16.83
N GLU A 55 -8.96 17.45 16.13
CA GLU A 55 -9.93 16.73 15.31
C GLU A 55 -9.23 15.92 14.20
N PRO A 56 -9.76 14.75 13.82
CA PRO A 56 -9.15 13.90 12.80
C PRO A 56 -8.99 14.65 11.47
N ALA A 57 -7.77 14.70 10.93
CA ALA A 57 -7.48 15.44 9.70
C ALA A 57 -6.28 14.86 8.97
N SER A 58 -6.32 14.85 7.64
CA SER A 58 -5.22 14.35 6.84
C SER A 58 -5.06 15.07 5.51
N LEU A 59 -3.81 15.16 5.03
CA LEU A 59 -3.48 15.46 3.64
C LEU A 59 -2.94 14.22 2.96
N LEU A 60 -3.28 14.03 1.68
CA LEU A 60 -2.69 13.03 0.80
C LEU A 60 -1.99 13.73 -0.38
N LEU A 61 -0.66 13.61 -0.44
CA LEU A 61 0.18 14.13 -1.50
C LEU A 61 0.50 13.02 -2.49
N THR A 62 0.02 13.15 -3.73
CA THR A 62 0.28 12.18 -4.80
C THR A 62 1.20 12.76 -5.86
N ARG A 63 2.28 12.05 -6.22
CA ARG A 63 3.14 12.40 -7.36
C ARG A 63 3.46 11.18 -8.22
N GLN A 64 3.11 11.26 -9.50
CA GLN A 64 3.44 10.25 -10.51
C GLN A 64 4.96 10.21 -10.79
N ALA A 65 5.47 9.07 -11.24
CA ALA A 65 6.84 8.96 -11.76
C ALA A 65 7.01 9.65 -13.13
N GLY A 66 8.26 9.97 -13.48
CA GLY A 66 8.64 10.64 -14.72
C GLY A 66 8.81 12.17 -14.61
N PRO A 67 9.37 12.83 -15.62
CA PRO A 67 9.64 14.26 -15.57
C PRO A 67 8.35 15.09 -15.56
N ARG A 68 8.43 16.29 -14.96
CA ARG A 68 7.42 17.36 -14.91
C ARG A 68 6.07 16.93 -14.32
N GLN A 69 6.08 15.97 -13.40
CA GLN A 69 4.88 15.56 -12.67
C GLN A 69 4.66 16.47 -11.47
N ALA A 70 3.51 17.14 -11.46
CA ALA A 70 3.08 17.97 -10.34
C ALA A 70 2.63 17.10 -9.14
N VAL A 71 2.78 17.64 -7.93
CA VAL A 71 2.16 17.07 -6.73
C VAL A 71 0.70 17.50 -6.69
N GLN A 72 -0.20 16.55 -6.49
CA GLN A 72 -1.60 16.81 -6.18
C GLN A 72 -1.82 16.60 -4.69
N VAL A 73 -2.68 17.41 -4.06
CA VAL A 73 -2.97 17.29 -2.63
C VAL A 73 -4.47 17.21 -2.41
N GLU A 74 -4.88 16.11 -1.81
CA GLU A 74 -6.22 15.86 -1.30
C GLU A 74 -6.23 16.08 0.22
N PHE A 75 -7.39 16.43 0.76
CA PHE A 75 -7.60 16.54 2.21
C PHE A 75 -8.78 15.69 2.65
N ALA A 76 -8.74 15.25 3.89
CA ALA A 76 -9.86 14.66 4.60
C ALA A 76 -9.95 15.29 5.99
N LEU A 77 -11.11 15.83 6.33
CA LEU A 77 -11.39 16.46 7.63
C LEU A 77 -12.54 15.70 8.27
N ALA A 78 -12.37 15.17 9.48
CA ALA A 78 -13.36 14.38 10.18
C ALA A 78 -13.58 14.88 11.62
N ARG A 79 -14.51 14.25 12.32
CA ARG A 79 -14.89 14.55 13.70
C ARG A 79 -15.01 13.24 14.45
N TYR A 80 -14.56 13.19 15.70
CA TYR A 80 -14.70 11.97 16.50
C TYR A 80 -16.15 11.71 16.91
N GLU A 81 -16.91 12.77 17.22
CA GLU A 81 -18.22 12.65 17.88
C GLU A 81 -19.41 12.89 16.95
N GLU A 82 -19.18 13.42 15.75
CA GLU A 82 -20.24 13.76 14.80
C GLU A 82 -20.00 13.15 13.42
N GLU A 83 -21.03 12.49 12.89
CA GLU A 83 -21.01 11.89 11.55
C GLU A 83 -21.30 12.92 10.45
N SER A 84 -21.95 14.05 10.78
CA SER A 84 -22.25 15.12 9.83
C SER A 84 -22.53 16.46 10.51
N PHE A 85 -22.52 17.54 9.72
CA PHE A 85 -23.02 18.85 10.16
C PHE A 85 -24.03 19.49 9.22
N PRO A 86 -24.93 20.37 9.72
CA PRO A 86 -25.72 21.23 8.84
C PRO A 86 -24.82 22.04 7.92
N ALA A 87 -25.16 22.11 6.63
CA ALA A 87 -24.35 22.79 5.60
C ALA A 87 -23.94 24.22 5.99
N ALA A 88 -24.76 24.95 6.76
CA ALA A 88 -24.45 26.28 7.25
C ALA A 88 -23.19 26.35 8.14
N LYS A 89 -22.92 25.33 8.96
CA LYS A 89 -21.72 25.25 9.81
C LYS A 89 -20.44 24.93 9.01
N LEU A 90 -20.60 24.33 7.84
CA LEU A 90 -19.50 23.93 6.95
C LEU A 90 -19.13 25.02 5.93
N LYS A 91 -19.85 26.14 5.90
CA LYS A 91 -19.54 27.24 4.98
C LYS A 91 -18.19 27.88 5.33
N ASN A 92 -17.50 28.36 4.28
CA ASN A 92 -16.31 29.19 4.42
C ASN A 92 -15.18 28.55 5.25
N ILE A 93 -14.98 27.24 5.14
CA ILE A 93 -13.75 26.62 5.63
C ILE A 93 -12.62 27.04 4.69
N HIS A 94 -11.57 27.63 5.26
CA HIS A 94 -10.40 28.13 4.56
C HIS A 94 -9.16 27.34 4.96
N PHE A 95 -8.19 27.29 4.06
CA PHE A 95 -6.89 26.65 4.30
C PHE A 95 -5.85 27.70 4.66
N TYR A 96 -5.10 27.45 5.74
CA TYR A 96 -4.11 28.37 6.29
C TYR A 96 -2.77 27.67 6.43
N ILE A 97 -1.70 28.43 6.15
CA ILE A 97 -0.32 28.03 6.42
C ILE A 97 0.34 29.16 7.21
N ASN A 98 0.84 28.86 8.41
CA ASN A 98 1.48 29.84 9.31
C ASN A 98 0.63 31.11 9.49
N GLY A 99 -0.68 30.92 9.77
CA GLY A 99 -1.65 32.00 9.91
C GLY A 99 -2.07 32.73 8.62
N LYS A 100 -1.41 32.50 7.48
CA LYS A 100 -1.79 33.11 6.20
C LYS A 100 -2.98 32.37 5.57
N ASP A 101 -4.07 33.09 5.32
CA ASP A 101 -5.23 32.60 4.58
C ASP A 101 -4.86 32.35 3.10
N LEU A 102 -5.06 31.13 2.62
CA LEU A 102 -4.84 30.70 1.24
C LEU A 102 -6.16 30.47 0.48
N GLY A 103 -7.28 30.88 1.07
CA GLY A 103 -8.61 30.85 0.48
C GLY A 103 -9.45 29.65 0.91
N ALA A 104 -10.73 29.71 0.52
CA ALA A 104 -11.72 28.67 0.76
C ALA A 104 -11.32 27.33 0.11
N ILE A 105 -11.70 26.23 0.75
CA ILE A 105 -11.59 24.88 0.21
C ILE A 105 -12.92 24.46 -0.43
N ALA A 106 -12.85 23.59 -1.44
CA ALA A 106 -14.02 23.00 -2.08
C ALA A 106 -14.14 21.52 -1.68
N PHE A 107 -15.34 21.11 -1.28
CA PHE A 107 -15.73 19.74 -0.97
C PHE A 107 -17.23 19.59 -1.24
N GLU A 108 -17.71 18.34 -1.31
CA GLU A 108 -19.12 18.02 -1.50
C GLU A 108 -19.67 17.29 -0.28
N GLY A 109 -20.98 17.41 -0.07
CA GLY A 109 -21.68 16.74 1.03
C GLY A 109 -21.51 17.43 2.39
N THR A 110 -22.05 16.76 3.40
CA THR A 110 -22.08 17.22 4.80
C THR A 110 -21.64 16.14 5.79
N GLU A 111 -21.39 14.93 5.28
CA GLU A 111 -20.98 13.76 6.05
C GLU A 111 -19.46 13.74 6.17
N PHE A 112 -18.97 13.32 7.34
CA PHE A 112 -17.54 13.19 7.61
C PHE A 112 -17.02 11.82 7.13
N PRO A 113 -15.77 11.77 6.61
CA PRO A 113 -14.86 12.89 6.39
C PRO A 113 -15.29 13.79 5.23
N LEU A 114 -15.12 15.11 5.40
CA LEU A 114 -15.19 16.06 4.29
C LEU A 114 -13.94 15.92 3.44
N MET A 115 -14.12 15.61 2.17
CA MET A 115 -13.02 15.34 1.25
C MET A 115 -13.01 16.32 0.08
N GLY A 116 -11.80 16.68 -0.35
CA GLY A 116 -11.62 17.58 -1.47
C GLY A 116 -10.15 17.72 -1.89
N LYS A 117 -9.91 18.62 -2.85
CA LYS A 117 -8.58 18.89 -3.42
C LYS A 117 -8.16 20.32 -3.12
N LEU A 118 -6.89 20.49 -2.77
CA LEU A 118 -6.29 21.81 -2.69
C LEU A 118 -6.04 22.36 -4.11
N SER A 119 -6.23 23.67 -4.26
CA SER A 119 -5.86 24.40 -5.49
C SER A 119 -4.33 24.42 -5.68
N ALA A 120 -3.87 24.64 -6.92
CA ALA A 120 -2.43 24.72 -7.21
C ALA A 120 -1.70 25.77 -6.35
N ASN A 121 -2.36 26.90 -6.05
CA ASN A 121 -1.78 27.94 -5.19
C ASN A 121 -1.61 27.46 -3.73
N GLN A 122 -2.61 26.76 -3.19
CA GLN A 122 -2.56 26.18 -1.85
C GLN A 122 -1.48 25.08 -1.76
N VAL A 123 -1.39 24.21 -2.77
CA VAL A 123 -0.34 23.18 -2.87
C VAL A 123 1.04 23.80 -2.90
N ASN A 124 1.26 24.80 -3.74
CA ASN A 124 2.56 25.47 -3.84
C ASN A 124 2.96 26.15 -2.52
N ALA A 125 2.01 26.79 -1.83
CA ALA A 125 2.25 27.42 -0.54
C ALA A 125 2.63 26.40 0.54
N LEU A 126 1.95 25.25 0.60
CA LEU A 126 2.30 24.15 1.51
C LEU A 126 3.72 23.63 1.22
N LEU A 127 4.02 23.29 -0.04
CA LEU A 127 5.30 22.72 -0.41
C LEU A 127 6.48 23.68 -0.19
N GLN A 128 6.25 24.99 -0.26
CA GLN A 128 7.27 26.00 0.09
C GLN A 128 7.68 25.95 1.57
N GLN A 129 6.79 25.51 2.46
CA GLN A 129 7.06 25.41 3.90
C GLN A 129 7.55 24.01 4.32
N SER A 130 7.62 23.04 3.41
CA SER A 130 7.97 21.63 3.68
C SER A 130 9.32 21.36 4.37
N ARG A 131 10.17 22.38 4.54
CA ARG A 131 11.50 22.32 5.18
C ARG A 131 11.57 23.07 6.52
N GLN A 132 10.47 23.70 6.91
CA GLN A 132 10.37 24.56 8.08
C GLN A 132 9.35 23.96 9.04
N GLN A 133 9.39 24.44 10.28
CA GLN A 133 8.26 24.25 11.17
C GLN A 133 7.05 24.99 10.59
N THR A 134 5.93 24.28 10.45
CA THR A 134 4.75 24.74 9.71
C THR A 134 3.48 24.47 10.46
N GLU A 135 2.70 25.51 10.72
CA GLU A 135 1.32 25.37 11.16
C GLU A 135 0.40 25.18 9.93
N ILE A 136 -0.25 24.02 9.83
CA ILE A 136 -1.15 23.64 8.74
C ILE A 136 -2.57 23.52 9.29
N VAL A 137 -3.47 24.41 8.88
CA VAL A 137 -4.80 24.54 9.50
C VAL A 137 -5.91 24.67 8.47
N PHE A 138 -7.00 23.95 8.68
CA PHE A 138 -8.29 24.21 8.04
C PHE A 138 -9.24 24.78 9.06
N LYS A 139 -9.85 25.95 8.81
CA LYS A 139 -10.80 26.52 9.78
C LYS A 139 -11.82 27.47 9.18
N ASN A 140 -12.92 27.64 9.92
CA ASN A 140 -13.82 28.78 9.83
C ASN A 140 -14.04 29.35 11.25
N ALA A 141 -15.12 30.11 11.47
CA ALA A 141 -15.40 30.68 12.79
C ALA A 141 -15.85 29.66 13.85
N GLN A 142 -16.21 28.44 13.45
CA GLN A 142 -16.80 27.42 14.33
C GLN A 142 -15.97 26.14 14.42
N LEU A 143 -15.19 25.83 13.38
CA LEU A 143 -14.51 24.56 13.20
C LEU A 143 -13.04 24.82 12.90
N GLN A 144 -12.17 23.94 13.41
CA GLN A 144 -10.75 23.97 13.15
C GLN A 144 -10.20 22.53 13.14
N TRP A 145 -9.32 22.26 12.17
CA TRP A 145 -8.53 21.06 12.06
C TRP A 145 -7.06 21.44 11.89
N ASN A 146 -6.20 20.74 12.61
CA ASN A 146 -4.76 20.94 12.58
C ASN A 146 -4.10 19.70 12.03
N ILE A 147 -3.17 19.89 11.10
CA ILE A 147 -2.34 18.81 10.54
C ILE A 147 -0.93 19.01 11.07
N SER A 148 -0.36 17.94 11.62
CA SER A 148 1.00 17.92 12.15
C SER A 148 1.99 18.08 11.00
N ASP A 149 3.04 18.87 11.19
CA ASP A 149 4.19 18.93 10.28
C ASP A 149 5.28 17.91 10.66
N ALA A 150 5.13 17.25 11.81
CA ALA A 150 6.08 16.32 12.39
C ALA A 150 6.29 15.10 11.46
N GLY A 151 7.41 15.13 10.73
CA GLY A 151 7.80 14.08 9.78
C GLY A 151 7.58 14.42 8.30
N MET A 152 6.90 15.52 7.99
CA MET A 152 6.64 15.97 6.61
C MET A 152 7.93 16.05 5.78
N THR A 153 8.98 16.71 6.29
CA THR A 153 10.26 16.84 5.56
C THR A 153 10.91 15.49 5.28
N ALA A 154 10.88 14.55 6.23
CA ALA A 154 11.52 13.25 6.10
C ALA A 154 10.82 12.38 5.03
N VAL A 155 9.49 12.36 5.09
CA VAL A 155 8.64 11.61 4.16
C VAL A 155 8.71 12.19 2.74
N LEU A 156 8.67 13.52 2.59
CA LEU A 156 8.82 14.16 1.28
C LEU A 156 10.24 14.03 0.72
N LEU A 157 11.27 13.99 1.58
CA LEU A 157 12.63 13.67 1.14
C LEU A 157 12.71 12.21 0.66
N LYS A 158 11.99 11.29 1.30
CA LYS A 158 11.91 9.89 0.84
C LYS A 158 11.22 9.77 -0.52
N MET A 159 10.20 10.60 -0.79
CA MET A 159 9.59 10.71 -2.11
C MET A 159 10.60 11.16 -3.18
N ASP A 160 11.36 12.21 -2.89
CA ASP A 160 12.42 12.68 -3.78
C ASP A 160 13.50 11.61 -3.98
N ASP A 161 13.94 10.92 -2.94
CA ASP A 161 14.92 9.82 -3.03
C ASP A 161 14.45 8.71 -3.99
N PHE A 162 13.26 8.15 -3.72
CA PHE A 162 12.70 7.06 -4.52
C PHE A 162 12.52 7.44 -5.99
N GLN A 163 12.00 8.63 -6.26
CA GLN A 163 11.79 9.11 -7.63
C GLN A 163 13.05 9.70 -8.28
N LYS A 164 14.22 9.63 -7.61
CA LYS A 164 15.51 10.17 -8.08
C LYS A 164 15.47 11.69 -8.34
N ARG A 165 14.71 12.35 -7.46
CA ARG A 165 14.44 13.77 -7.22
C ARG A 165 15.60 14.64 -6.81
N ILE A 166 16.41 14.11 -5.92
CA ILE A 166 17.35 14.91 -5.11
C ILE A 166 18.32 15.66 -6.02
N GLY A 167 18.44 16.97 -5.81
CA GLY A 167 19.32 17.85 -6.59
C GLY A 167 18.76 18.31 -7.93
N THR A 168 17.54 17.90 -8.30
CA THR A 168 16.85 18.40 -9.49
C THR A 168 16.05 19.67 -9.19
N VAL A 169 15.64 20.37 -10.25
CA VAL A 169 14.76 21.55 -10.15
C VAL A 169 13.37 21.21 -9.57
N GLY A 170 12.90 19.97 -9.73
CA GLY A 170 11.58 19.52 -9.24
C GLY A 170 11.62 18.70 -7.95
N ALA A 171 12.74 18.68 -7.23
CA ALA A 171 12.77 18.14 -5.87
C ALA A 171 11.84 18.96 -4.95
N LEU A 172 11.18 18.29 -4.01
CA LEU A 172 10.36 18.96 -3.00
C LEU A 172 11.22 19.52 -1.87
N ILE A 173 12.20 18.75 -1.38
CA ILE A 173 13.01 19.08 -0.21
C ILE A 173 14.41 19.56 -0.60
N LYS A 174 15.20 18.73 -1.30
CA LYS A 174 16.59 19.04 -1.69
C LYS A 174 16.68 19.46 -3.15
N LYS A 175 16.21 20.68 -3.45
CA LYS A 175 16.28 21.29 -4.79
C LYS A 175 17.72 21.52 -5.24
N GLY A 176 17.95 21.42 -6.54
CA GLY A 176 19.20 21.81 -7.19
C GLY A 176 18.96 22.27 -8.63
N GLN A 177 20.02 22.28 -9.44
CA GLN A 177 20.00 22.82 -10.81
C GLN A 177 19.90 21.73 -11.89
N ALA A 178 19.95 20.44 -11.52
CA ALA A 178 19.84 19.37 -12.49
C ALA A 178 18.44 19.34 -13.11
N ASP A 179 18.37 19.06 -14.42
CA ASP A 179 17.11 18.76 -15.07
C ASP A 179 16.55 17.40 -14.61
N GLU A 180 15.35 17.08 -15.08
CA GLU A 180 14.65 15.85 -14.70
C GLU A 180 14.87 14.69 -15.70
N SER A 181 15.92 14.72 -16.52
CA SER A 181 16.20 13.66 -17.50
C SER A 181 16.56 12.31 -16.86
N LYS A 182 17.00 12.31 -15.59
CA LYS A 182 17.44 11.12 -14.84
C LYS A 182 16.49 10.70 -13.70
N VAL A 183 15.31 11.33 -13.60
CA VAL A 183 14.30 10.93 -12.60
C VAL A 183 13.79 9.53 -12.93
N LEU A 184 13.20 8.86 -11.94
CA LEU A 184 12.59 7.55 -12.14
C LEU A 184 11.51 7.62 -13.22
N ALA A 185 11.68 6.84 -14.28
CA ALA A 185 10.66 6.67 -15.31
C ALA A 185 9.49 5.83 -14.78
N ALA A 186 8.27 6.20 -15.13
CA ALA A 186 7.09 5.43 -14.76
C ALA A 186 7.12 4.05 -15.44
N GLN A 187 6.63 3.03 -14.74
CA GLN A 187 6.40 1.69 -15.28
C GLN A 187 4.89 1.42 -15.38
N PRO A 188 4.44 0.69 -16.40
CA PRO A 188 3.04 0.30 -16.50
C PRO A 188 2.71 -0.73 -15.41
N ARG A 189 1.44 -0.76 -15.00
CA ARG A 189 0.90 -1.88 -14.20
C ARG A 189 1.09 -3.18 -14.97
N PHE A 190 1.62 -4.21 -14.30
CA PHE A 190 1.67 -5.54 -14.91
C PHE A 190 0.27 -6.14 -14.99
N THR A 191 0.06 -7.02 -15.97
CA THR A 191 -1.23 -7.68 -16.17
C THR A 191 -1.15 -9.13 -15.71
N VAL A 192 -2.14 -9.57 -14.93
CA VAL A 192 -2.32 -10.97 -14.55
C VAL A 192 -3.65 -11.45 -15.12
N LYS A 193 -3.62 -12.57 -15.83
CA LYS A 193 -4.84 -13.24 -16.28
C LYS A 193 -5.34 -14.14 -15.16
N GLN A 194 -6.50 -13.84 -14.60
CA GLN A 194 -7.11 -14.68 -13.57
C GLN A 194 -7.60 -15.98 -14.20
N ILE A 195 -7.20 -17.10 -13.62
CA ILE A 195 -7.77 -18.41 -13.91
C ILE A 195 -8.72 -18.78 -12.78
N LYS A 196 -10.03 -18.75 -13.07
CA LYS A 196 -11.07 -19.08 -12.10
C LYS A 196 -11.02 -20.55 -11.70
N THR A 197 -11.10 -20.82 -10.40
CA THR A 197 -11.11 -22.17 -9.81
C THR A 197 -12.31 -22.33 -8.87
N SER A 198 -12.53 -23.54 -8.34
CA SER A 198 -13.55 -23.75 -7.30
C SER A 198 -13.16 -23.04 -6.01
N SER A 199 -14.07 -22.26 -5.43
CA SER A 199 -13.92 -21.66 -4.09
C SER A 199 -14.25 -22.62 -2.94
N LYS A 200 -14.73 -23.84 -3.23
CA LYS A 200 -15.03 -24.84 -2.20
C LYS A 200 -13.86 -25.82 -2.05
N PRO A 201 -13.46 -26.15 -0.81
CA PRO A 201 -12.46 -27.19 -0.60
C PRO A 201 -13.04 -28.53 -1.07
N TYR A 202 -12.23 -29.34 -1.73
CA TYR A 202 -12.62 -30.70 -2.12
C TYR A 202 -12.32 -31.72 -1.01
N LEU A 203 -11.45 -31.36 -0.07
CA LEU A 203 -11.05 -32.18 1.07
C LEU A 203 -10.61 -31.29 2.22
N THR A 204 -11.12 -31.57 3.42
CA THR A 204 -10.65 -30.97 4.68
C THR A 204 -10.03 -32.07 5.53
N LEU A 205 -8.76 -31.91 5.89
CA LEU A 205 -8.02 -32.85 6.72
C LEU A 205 -8.04 -32.37 8.17
N GLN A 206 -8.70 -33.16 9.01
CA GLN A 206 -8.63 -33.00 10.46
C GLN A 206 -7.28 -33.48 11.01
N PRO A 207 -6.81 -32.97 12.16
CA PRO A 207 -5.52 -33.36 12.76
C PRO A 207 -5.35 -34.87 12.99
N ASN A 208 -6.45 -35.59 13.24
CA ASN A 208 -6.45 -37.04 13.45
C ASN A 208 -6.37 -37.86 12.14
N ASN A 209 -6.39 -37.21 10.96
CA ASN A 209 -6.30 -37.90 9.69
C ASN A 209 -4.88 -38.45 9.46
N LYS A 210 -4.76 -39.69 9.01
CA LYS A 210 -3.47 -40.34 8.73
C LYS A 210 -2.55 -39.56 7.77
N ARG A 211 -3.09 -38.72 6.88
CA ARG A 211 -2.33 -37.89 5.92
C ARG A 211 -1.89 -36.54 6.51
N TYR A 212 -2.52 -36.11 7.62
CA TYR A 212 -2.34 -34.78 8.17
C TYR A 212 -0.89 -34.49 8.57
N ALA A 213 -0.30 -35.34 9.41
CA ALA A 213 1.03 -35.07 9.98
C ALA A 213 2.13 -34.94 8.90
N ALA A 214 2.04 -35.74 7.83
CA ALA A 214 3.00 -35.65 6.73
C ALA A 214 2.82 -34.35 5.93
N LEU A 215 1.58 -33.98 5.60
CA LEU A 215 1.29 -32.75 4.88
C LEU A 215 1.65 -31.52 5.72
N TYR A 216 1.22 -31.45 6.98
CA TYR A 216 1.52 -30.34 7.88
C TYR A 216 3.03 -30.09 7.99
N ARG A 217 3.85 -31.13 8.17
CA ARG A 217 5.32 -30.99 8.16
C ARG A 217 5.87 -30.43 6.85
N ASN A 218 5.30 -30.83 5.71
CA ASN A 218 5.70 -30.31 4.40
C ASN A 218 5.34 -28.80 4.28
N LEU A 219 4.15 -28.40 4.72
CA LEU A 219 3.73 -26.99 4.73
C LEU A 219 4.63 -26.14 5.64
N MET A 220 4.93 -26.60 6.86
CA MET A 220 5.79 -25.87 7.81
C MET A 220 7.26 -25.80 7.36
N ALA A 221 7.73 -26.82 6.62
CA ALA A 221 9.05 -26.79 6.00
C ALA A 221 9.13 -25.76 4.85
N ALA A 222 8.00 -25.48 4.20
CA ALA A 222 7.84 -24.44 3.19
C ALA A 222 7.47 -23.08 3.83
N GLN A 223 8.29 -22.61 4.77
CA GLN A 223 8.16 -21.29 5.39
C GLN A 223 8.93 -20.21 4.59
N PRO A 224 8.62 -18.91 4.76
CA PRO A 224 9.36 -17.83 4.10
C PRO A 224 10.86 -17.83 4.47
N MET A 225 11.66 -17.21 3.59
CA MET A 225 13.11 -17.05 3.77
C MET A 225 13.47 -15.56 3.77
N PRO A 226 14.20 -15.04 4.78
CA PRO A 226 14.72 -15.77 5.95
C PRO A 226 13.59 -16.29 6.85
N LYS A 227 13.88 -17.36 7.61
CA LYS A 227 12.92 -17.95 8.55
C LYS A 227 12.45 -16.88 9.54
N GLN A 228 11.14 -16.87 9.80
CA GLN A 228 10.51 -15.92 10.70
C GLN A 228 10.21 -16.63 12.03
N GLU A 229 10.48 -15.94 13.14
CA GLU A 229 9.96 -16.34 14.44
C GLU A 229 8.43 -16.20 14.40
N GLY A 230 7.71 -17.10 15.08
CA GLY A 230 6.24 -17.05 15.09
C GLY A 230 5.55 -17.60 13.84
N PHE A 231 6.28 -18.17 12.88
CA PHE A 231 5.67 -18.65 11.63
C PHE A 231 4.62 -19.73 11.90
N CYS A 232 3.38 -19.42 11.52
CA CYS A 232 2.25 -20.34 11.54
C CYS A 232 2.04 -21.10 12.86
N GLU A 233 2.20 -20.42 13.99
CA GLU A 233 2.02 -20.98 15.34
C GLU A 233 0.58 -21.42 15.65
N GLY A 234 -0.38 -21.15 14.76
CA GLY A 234 -1.76 -21.60 14.86
C GLY A 234 -2.54 -20.86 15.94
N MET A 235 -3.45 -21.59 16.59
CA MET A 235 -4.31 -21.05 17.64
C MET A 235 -3.81 -21.50 19.01
N TYR A 236 -3.55 -20.54 19.88
CA TYR A 236 -3.14 -20.79 21.26
C TYR A 236 -4.39 -20.86 22.15
N GLU A 237 -4.63 -22.03 22.75
CA GLU A 237 -5.71 -22.26 23.69
C GLU A 237 -5.19 -23.10 24.86
N ASP A 238 -5.62 -22.78 26.09
CA ASP A 238 -5.31 -23.55 27.30
C ASP A 238 -3.80 -23.73 27.58
N GLY A 239 -2.96 -22.82 27.09
CA GLY A 239 -1.50 -22.89 27.30
C GLY A 239 -0.73 -23.65 26.21
N GLU A 240 -1.40 -24.12 25.15
CA GLU A 240 -0.79 -24.88 24.06
C GLU A 240 -1.31 -24.44 22.68
N THR A 241 -0.45 -24.57 21.67
CA THR A 241 -0.87 -24.45 20.27
C THR A 241 -1.66 -25.70 19.86
N LYS A 242 -2.91 -25.51 19.46
CA LYS A 242 -3.75 -26.60 18.94
C LYS A 242 -3.54 -26.79 17.42
N PRO A 243 -3.37 -28.04 16.93
CA PRO A 243 -3.32 -28.31 15.49
C PRO A 243 -4.59 -27.86 14.77
N GLN A 244 -4.42 -27.17 13.65
CA GLN A 244 -5.53 -26.63 12.84
C GLN A 244 -5.86 -27.54 11.66
N MET A 245 -7.12 -27.56 11.22
CA MET A 245 -7.50 -28.32 10.03
C MET A 245 -6.82 -27.75 8.77
N ILE A 246 -6.55 -28.62 7.78
CA ILE A 246 -6.02 -28.21 6.48
C ILE A 246 -7.10 -28.37 5.42
N GLU A 247 -7.49 -27.27 4.79
CA GLU A 247 -8.44 -27.22 3.67
C GLU A 247 -7.70 -27.29 2.35
N LEU A 248 -8.16 -28.15 1.44
CA LEU A 248 -7.54 -28.37 0.13
C LEU A 248 -8.49 -27.98 -0.99
N TYR A 249 -8.02 -27.08 -1.86
CA TYR A 249 -8.77 -26.56 -3.00
C TYR A 249 -8.11 -27.00 -4.30
N LYS A 250 -8.91 -27.42 -5.28
CA LYS A 250 -8.40 -27.75 -6.60
C LYS A 250 -8.03 -26.47 -7.35
N LEU A 251 -6.81 -26.43 -7.87
CA LEU A 251 -6.37 -25.46 -8.86
C LEU A 251 -6.26 -26.14 -10.23
N THR A 252 -5.90 -25.37 -11.26
CA THR A 252 -5.62 -25.94 -12.59
C THR A 252 -4.31 -26.73 -12.60
N ASN A 253 -4.06 -27.51 -13.66
CA ASN A 253 -2.79 -28.20 -13.90
C ASN A 253 -2.36 -29.15 -12.76
N LYS A 254 -3.32 -29.86 -12.17
CA LYS A 254 -3.08 -30.81 -11.05
C LYS A 254 -2.40 -30.16 -9.85
N LYS A 255 -2.64 -28.86 -9.64
CA LYS A 255 -2.20 -28.14 -8.45
C LYS A 255 -3.31 -28.09 -7.41
N VAL A 256 -2.90 -27.99 -6.16
CA VAL A 256 -3.75 -27.86 -4.99
C VAL A 256 -3.27 -26.65 -4.20
N LEU A 257 -4.22 -25.86 -3.72
CA LEU A 257 -4.00 -24.88 -2.68
C LEU A 257 -4.34 -25.55 -1.35
N ALA A 258 -3.38 -25.54 -0.42
CA ALA A 258 -3.61 -25.91 0.97
C ALA A 258 -3.71 -24.64 1.82
N MET A 259 -4.76 -24.56 2.63
CA MET A 259 -4.97 -23.48 3.60
C MET A 259 -5.15 -24.04 5.01
N SER A 260 -4.56 -23.37 5.99
CA SER A 260 -4.70 -23.69 7.41
C SER A 260 -4.64 -22.42 8.22
N LEU A 261 -5.44 -22.31 9.29
CA LEU A 261 -5.32 -21.23 10.25
C LEU A 261 -3.89 -21.21 10.79
N CYS A 262 -3.25 -20.05 10.72
CA CYS A 262 -1.80 -19.88 10.88
C CYS A 262 -1.49 -18.99 12.07
N TRP A 263 -2.34 -18.00 12.33
CA TRP A 263 -2.30 -17.20 13.55
C TRP A 263 -3.68 -16.59 13.78
N ARG A 264 -3.97 -16.24 15.03
CA ARG A 264 -5.16 -15.50 15.42
C ARG A 264 -4.80 -14.45 16.46
N GLY A 265 -5.18 -13.21 16.19
CA GLY A 265 -5.07 -12.07 17.10
C GLY A 265 -6.42 -11.59 17.60
N ALA A 266 -6.44 -10.48 18.33
CA ALA A 266 -7.65 -9.97 18.99
C ALA A 266 -8.82 -9.69 18.04
N TYR A 267 -8.55 -9.25 16.81
CA TYR A 267 -9.57 -8.90 15.81
C TYR A 267 -9.24 -9.36 14.39
N ASN A 268 -8.16 -10.14 14.25
CA ASN A 268 -7.61 -10.60 12.98
C ASN A 268 -7.29 -12.09 13.06
N GLU A 269 -7.32 -12.75 11.91
CA GLU A 269 -6.72 -14.07 11.73
C GLU A 269 -6.08 -14.15 10.35
N GLY A 270 -5.08 -15.01 10.23
CA GLY A 270 -4.40 -15.27 8.97
C GLY A 270 -4.30 -16.76 8.71
N TYR A 271 -4.61 -17.13 7.48
CA TYR A 271 -4.46 -18.47 6.95
C TYR A 271 -3.15 -18.54 6.17
N GLY A 272 -2.38 -19.57 6.49
CA GLY A 272 -1.24 -20.01 5.72
C GLY A 272 -1.76 -20.61 4.42
N ALA A 273 -1.20 -20.17 3.30
CA ALA A 273 -1.56 -20.62 1.97
C ALA A 273 -0.32 -21.16 1.26
N TRP A 274 -0.42 -22.39 0.75
CA TRP A 274 0.64 -23.04 0.00
C TRP A 274 0.12 -23.69 -1.27
N VAL A 275 0.94 -23.69 -2.32
CA VAL A 275 0.69 -24.41 -3.56
C VAL A 275 1.56 -25.66 -3.64
N LEU A 276 0.92 -26.79 -3.91
CA LEU A 276 1.55 -28.09 -4.14
C LEU A 276 0.84 -28.82 -5.29
N ASP A 277 1.37 -29.95 -5.73
CA ASP A 277 0.65 -30.82 -6.66
C ASP A 277 -0.33 -31.77 -5.93
N ASP A 278 -1.22 -32.37 -6.71
CA ASP A 278 -2.33 -33.22 -6.25
C ASP A 278 -1.91 -34.52 -5.54
N SER A 279 -0.63 -34.93 -5.60
CA SER A 279 -0.11 -36.02 -4.78
C SER A 279 -0.01 -35.64 -3.29
N LEU A 280 0.03 -34.34 -2.99
CA LEU A 280 0.27 -33.75 -1.67
C LEU A 280 1.63 -34.08 -1.04
N ALA A 281 2.50 -34.79 -1.77
CA ALA A 281 3.75 -35.34 -1.23
C ALA A 281 4.99 -34.53 -1.62
N ASN A 282 4.98 -33.83 -2.76
CA ASN A 282 6.12 -33.01 -3.17
C ASN A 282 6.14 -31.66 -2.44
N LYS A 283 7.27 -30.96 -2.58
CA LYS A 283 7.54 -29.67 -1.94
C LYS A 283 6.41 -28.66 -2.15
N ALA A 284 5.87 -28.16 -1.04
CA ALA A 284 4.96 -27.02 -1.03
C ALA A 284 5.69 -25.70 -1.33
N ASN A 285 4.96 -24.77 -1.94
CA ASN A 285 5.42 -23.41 -2.22
C ASN A 285 4.56 -22.44 -1.41
N PHE A 286 5.18 -21.71 -0.50
CA PHE A 286 4.50 -20.69 0.29
C PHE A 286 3.98 -19.57 -0.60
N VAL A 287 2.77 -19.08 -0.29
CA VAL A 287 2.19 -17.89 -0.90
C VAL A 287 2.15 -16.75 0.13
N THR A 288 1.46 -16.98 1.24
CA THR A 288 1.25 -15.99 2.31
C THR A 288 0.76 -16.68 3.58
N GLU A 289 0.91 -16.03 4.73
CA GLU A 289 0.25 -16.40 5.99
C GLU A 289 -0.82 -15.38 6.42
N GLN A 290 -1.08 -14.39 5.57
CA GLN A 290 -1.99 -13.30 5.84
C GLN A 290 -3.36 -13.50 5.17
N ALA A 291 -3.60 -14.62 4.48
CA ALA A 291 -4.85 -14.84 3.75
C ALA A 291 -6.05 -14.83 4.69
N SER A 292 -7.15 -14.22 4.26
CA SER A 292 -8.44 -14.21 4.95
C SER A 292 -9.46 -15.09 4.21
N GLU A 293 -9.42 -15.07 2.87
CA GLU A 293 -10.37 -15.79 2.03
C GLU A 293 -9.70 -16.33 0.76
N PHE A 294 -10.26 -17.42 0.24
CA PHE A 294 -10.01 -17.89 -1.12
C PHE A 294 -11.29 -17.98 -1.93
N TYR A 295 -11.38 -17.22 -3.02
CA TYR A 295 -12.54 -17.20 -3.90
C TYR A 295 -12.15 -17.12 -5.37
N ASN A 296 -12.64 -18.07 -6.18
CA ASN A 296 -12.48 -18.08 -7.64
C ASN A 296 -11.04 -17.88 -8.13
N GLY A 297 -10.04 -18.47 -7.45
CA GLY A 297 -8.64 -18.33 -7.82
C GLY A 297 -7.99 -17.05 -7.30
N ILE A 298 -8.62 -16.33 -6.37
CA ILE A 298 -8.08 -15.16 -5.69
C ILE A 298 -7.92 -15.49 -4.20
N LEU A 299 -6.71 -15.31 -3.67
CA LEU A 299 -6.46 -15.21 -2.24
C LEU A 299 -6.53 -13.73 -1.86
N SER A 300 -7.39 -13.36 -0.93
CA SER A 300 -7.48 -12.00 -0.40
C SER A 300 -7.06 -11.97 1.07
N SER A 301 -6.52 -10.83 1.48
CA SER A 301 -6.25 -10.49 2.89
C SER A 301 -6.98 -9.21 3.26
N SER A 302 -7.53 -9.17 4.46
CA SER A 302 -8.09 -7.95 5.04
C SER A 302 -7.79 -7.93 6.54
N GLN A 303 -6.77 -7.16 6.93
CA GLN A 303 -6.25 -7.13 8.29
C GLN A 303 -6.41 -5.74 8.88
N LYS A 304 -7.06 -5.65 10.05
CA LYS A 304 -7.21 -4.37 10.75
C LYS A 304 -5.89 -3.98 11.42
N GLY A 305 -5.59 -2.69 11.50
CA GLY A 305 -4.33 -2.20 12.08
C GLY A 305 -4.37 -1.98 13.59
N ARG A 306 -5.28 -1.11 14.07
CA ARG A 306 -5.38 -0.76 15.50
C ARG A 306 -6.65 -1.29 16.16
N SER A 307 -7.77 -1.22 15.45
CA SER A 307 -9.10 -1.61 15.92
C SER A 307 -9.97 -2.00 14.73
N ILE A 308 -11.13 -2.62 14.99
CA ILE A 308 -12.07 -3.15 13.99
C ILE A 308 -12.63 -2.11 13.02
N GLY A 309 -12.41 -0.82 13.31
CA GLY A 309 -13.00 0.33 12.62
C GLY A 309 -12.00 1.29 11.97
N ASP A 310 -10.70 1.22 12.27
CA ASP A 310 -9.82 2.39 12.08
C ASP A 310 -9.03 2.42 10.75
N CYS A 311 -8.34 1.34 10.42
CA CYS A 311 -7.36 1.27 9.33
C CYS A 311 -7.11 -0.20 8.93
N TRP A 312 -6.85 -0.45 7.64
CA TRP A 312 -6.75 -1.79 7.04
C TRP A 312 -5.53 -1.94 6.16
N ALA A 313 -4.90 -3.10 6.28
CA ALA A 313 -4.02 -3.66 5.28
C ALA A 313 -4.83 -4.64 4.42
N SER A 314 -4.64 -4.56 3.12
CA SER A 314 -5.30 -5.40 2.13
C SER A 314 -4.27 -5.93 1.14
N ASP A 315 -4.32 -7.23 0.91
CA ASP A 315 -3.50 -7.90 -0.09
C ASP A 315 -4.36 -8.76 -1.00
N GLU A 316 -3.90 -8.94 -2.23
CA GLU A 316 -4.51 -9.86 -3.19
C GLU A 316 -3.42 -10.67 -3.90
N TRP A 317 -3.62 -11.99 -3.97
CA TRP A 317 -2.85 -12.86 -4.85
C TRP A 317 -3.76 -13.60 -5.84
N VAL A 318 -3.50 -13.43 -7.13
CA VAL A 318 -4.31 -14.01 -8.21
C VAL A 318 -3.63 -15.23 -8.81
N TRP A 319 -4.37 -16.33 -8.93
CA TRP A 319 -3.94 -17.53 -9.62
C TRP A 319 -3.88 -17.32 -11.13
N ASP A 320 -2.68 -17.41 -11.71
CA ASP A 320 -2.43 -17.22 -13.14
C ASP A 320 -2.50 -18.53 -13.97
N GLY A 321 -2.80 -19.65 -13.31
CA GLY A 321 -2.76 -20.99 -13.90
C GLY A 321 -1.53 -21.81 -13.49
N GLN A 322 -0.50 -21.17 -12.94
CA GLN A 322 0.77 -21.79 -12.52
C GLN A 322 1.16 -21.43 -11.09
N LYS A 323 0.98 -20.17 -10.69
CA LYS A 323 1.29 -19.63 -9.36
C LYS A 323 0.30 -18.53 -8.97
N PHE A 324 0.30 -18.22 -7.68
CA PHE A 324 -0.32 -17.00 -7.18
C PHE A 324 0.63 -15.82 -7.40
N VAL A 325 0.14 -14.76 -8.03
CA VAL A 325 0.87 -13.51 -8.27
C VAL A 325 0.29 -12.45 -7.33
N HIS A 326 1.14 -11.82 -6.51
CA HIS A 326 0.74 -10.72 -5.62
C HIS A 326 0.36 -9.50 -6.47
N THR A 327 -0.93 -9.19 -6.55
CA THR A 327 -1.53 -8.17 -7.42
C THR A 327 -1.92 -6.90 -6.69
N GLN A 328 -2.04 -6.96 -5.37
CA GLN A 328 -2.32 -5.82 -4.50
C GLN A 328 -1.58 -5.97 -3.18
N ASP A 329 -1.00 -4.85 -2.75
CA ASP A 329 -0.48 -4.59 -1.40
C ASP A 329 -0.88 -3.15 -1.12
N ARG A 330 -1.85 -2.96 -0.24
CA ARG A 330 -2.49 -1.67 0.04
C ARG A 330 -2.65 -1.45 1.53
N TRP A 331 -2.32 -0.23 1.94
CA TRP A 331 -2.63 0.30 3.26
C TRP A 331 -3.65 1.44 3.16
N THR A 332 -4.57 1.55 4.12
CA THR A 332 -5.59 2.61 4.11
C THR A 332 -5.18 3.91 4.82
N GLY A 333 -3.93 3.96 5.28
CA GLY A 333 -3.36 5.08 6.03
C GLY A 333 -3.34 4.85 7.55
N MET A 334 -2.57 5.68 8.25
CA MET A 334 -2.43 5.62 9.70
C MET A 334 -3.80 5.65 10.39
N CYS A 335 -3.91 4.81 11.42
CA CYS A 335 -5.08 4.60 12.24
C CYS A 335 -5.39 5.83 13.10
N LYS A 336 -5.88 6.89 12.46
CA LYS A 336 -6.02 8.25 13.00
C LYS A 336 -7.49 8.66 13.11
N GLY A 337 -8.43 7.72 13.02
CA GLY A 337 -9.86 7.99 13.23
C GLY A 337 -10.51 8.90 12.18
N LEU A 338 -9.98 8.92 10.96
CA LEU A 338 -10.49 9.75 9.85
C LEU A 338 -11.82 9.20 9.28
N ALA A 339 -11.93 7.89 9.15
CA ALA A 339 -13.09 7.20 8.61
C ALA A 339 -13.06 5.73 9.02
N ALA A 340 -14.25 5.11 9.01
CA ALA A 340 -14.33 3.66 9.15
C ALA A 340 -13.65 3.00 7.96
N GLY A 341 -12.62 2.18 8.19
CA GLY A 341 -11.86 1.57 7.08
C GLY A 341 -10.56 2.29 6.73
N GLY A 342 -10.29 3.47 7.29
CA GLY A 342 -9.27 4.39 6.79
C GLY A 342 -9.80 5.25 5.64
N VAL A 343 -8.97 6.18 5.14
CA VAL A 343 -9.43 7.25 4.22
C VAL A 343 -8.66 7.31 2.90
N TRP A 344 -7.48 6.69 2.83
CA TRP A 344 -6.61 6.73 1.65
C TRP A 344 -6.41 5.35 1.05
N ASP A 345 -5.96 5.29 -0.20
CA ASP A 345 -5.46 4.08 -0.84
C ASP A 345 -3.96 4.22 -1.07
N LEU A 346 -3.14 3.62 -0.21
CA LEU A 346 -1.68 3.68 -0.24
C LEU A 346 -1.11 2.38 -0.82
N ASP A 347 -1.12 2.24 -2.15
CA ASP A 347 -0.68 1.03 -2.84
C ASP A 347 0.87 0.93 -2.97
N GLN A 348 1.45 -0.23 -2.62
CA GLN A 348 2.81 -0.63 -3.04
C GLN A 348 2.80 -1.47 -4.33
N ILE A 349 1.70 -2.15 -4.60
CA ILE A 349 1.52 -2.96 -5.81
C ILE A 349 0.25 -2.53 -6.53
N GLU A 350 0.40 -2.17 -7.80
CA GLU A 350 -0.68 -1.90 -8.73
C GLU A 350 -0.59 -2.87 -9.91
N ALA A 351 -1.66 -3.63 -10.14
CA ALA A 351 -1.79 -4.59 -11.23
C ALA A 351 -3.09 -4.39 -12.02
N ILE A 352 -3.17 -5.04 -13.18
CA ILE A 352 -4.41 -5.19 -13.94
C ILE A 352 -4.78 -6.67 -13.94
N VAL A 353 -5.88 -7.02 -13.29
CA VAL A 353 -6.44 -8.38 -13.32
C VAL A 353 -7.42 -8.49 -14.49
N LYS A 354 -7.25 -9.52 -15.34
CA LYS A 354 -8.08 -9.77 -16.54
C LYS A 354 -8.77 -11.12 -16.52
#